data_AF-A0AA40EAR9-F1
#
_entry.id   AF-A0AA40EAR9-F1
#
_cell.length_a   1.000
_cell.length_b   1.000
_cell.length_c   1.000
_cell.angle_alpha   90.00
_cell.angle_beta   90.00
_cell.angle_gamma   90.00
#
_symmetry.space_group_name_H-M   'P 1'
#
loop_
_entity.id
_entity.type
_entity.pdbx_description
1 polymer ?
#
loop_
_entity_poly.entity_id
_entity_poly.type
_entity_poly.pdbx_seq_one_letter_code
_entity_poly.pdbx_strand_id
1 'polypeptide(L)'
;MQCLGGGGGGAGSYPLEGGYFYFTPVGDATFAYKFGTDESGAPFFTLAGKTPSLSAGRVGVGQPTVTTNKGQPGTVLWITDVNTGLRAFQAVPDANGVLQPIDLPATPGINNFQRPVFGDGRGFVTASNKIICLGAPVNLPLTCSDPVDFGIVQTGSSGTTTISCTARIVISKINGCATASPRFKCDNSTLPIGVVAAGVTFSFPVSWNITKDALAAVENTS
;
A
#
# COMPACT_ATOMS: atom_id res chain seq x y z
N MET A 1 -26.03 -5.90 -13.40
CA MET A 1 -25.51 -6.21 -12.04
C MET A 1 -26.51 -5.71 -11.02
N GLN A 2 -27.16 -6.60 -10.27
CA GLN A 2 -28.05 -6.22 -9.18
C GLN A 2 -27.25 -6.39 -7.89
N CYS A 3 -26.95 -5.29 -7.19
CA CYS A 3 -26.33 -5.34 -5.88
C CYS A 3 -27.35 -5.87 -4.88
N LEU A 4 -27.47 -7.19 -4.78
CA LEU A 4 -28.35 -7.88 -3.84
C LEU A 4 -27.67 -7.93 -2.48
N GLY A 5 -27.69 -6.80 -1.77
CA GLY A 5 -27.22 -6.68 -0.39
C GLY A 5 -28.13 -5.74 0.38
N GLY A 6 -28.61 -6.15 1.55
CA GLY A 6 -29.49 -5.35 2.40
C GLY A 6 -28.94 -3.94 2.63
N GLY A 7 -29.77 -2.92 2.37
CA GLY A 7 -29.40 -1.51 2.43
C GLY A 7 -28.74 -1.15 3.77
N GLY A 8 -27.47 -0.76 3.71
CA GLY A 8 -26.68 -0.44 4.90
C GLY A 8 -25.16 -0.56 4.72
N GLY A 9 -24.70 -1.01 3.55
CA GLY A 9 -23.32 -1.09 3.13
C GLY A 9 -22.83 0.13 2.34
N GLY A 10 -21.56 0.50 2.48
CA GLY A 10 -20.95 1.56 1.70
C GLY A 10 -20.41 1.08 0.36
N ALA A 11 -20.28 2.02 -0.59
CA ALA A 11 -19.69 1.78 -1.90
C ALA A 11 -18.49 2.70 -2.14
N GLY A 12 -17.46 2.19 -2.81
CA GLY A 12 -16.26 2.95 -3.14
C GLY A 12 -15.75 2.60 -4.53
N SER A 13 -14.95 3.49 -5.10
CA SER A 13 -14.34 3.27 -6.42
C SER A 13 -12.87 3.64 -6.40
N TYR A 14 -12.09 2.95 -7.21
CA TYR A 14 -10.66 3.17 -7.39
C TYR A 14 -10.33 3.09 -8.87
N PRO A 15 -10.03 4.21 -9.54
CA PRO A 15 -9.88 4.22 -11.00
C PRO A 15 -8.50 3.75 -11.50
N LEU A 16 -7.48 3.68 -10.65
CA LEU A 16 -6.16 3.20 -11.08
C LEU A 16 -6.14 1.66 -11.18
N GLU A 17 -5.04 1.12 -11.74
CA GLU A 17 -4.80 -0.33 -11.86
C GLU A 17 -5.91 -1.11 -12.59
N GLY A 18 -6.58 -0.44 -13.54
CA GLY A 18 -7.64 -1.03 -14.37
C GLY A 18 -9.06 -0.81 -13.83
N GLY A 19 -9.23 -0.09 -12.73
CA GLY A 19 -10.52 0.33 -12.24
C GLY A 19 -11.23 -0.74 -11.40
N TYR A 20 -11.58 -0.37 -10.17
CA TYR A 20 -12.29 -1.23 -9.23
C TYR A 20 -13.46 -0.50 -8.58
N PHE A 21 -14.52 -1.25 -8.33
CA PHE A 21 -15.68 -0.87 -7.54
C PHE A 21 -15.78 -1.79 -6.32
N TYR A 22 -15.95 -1.22 -5.14
CA TYR A 22 -16.05 -1.96 -3.89
C TYR A 22 -17.44 -1.80 -3.29
N PHE A 23 -17.97 -2.89 -2.77
CA PHE A 23 -19.24 -2.88 -2.05
C PHE A 23 -19.18 -3.82 -0.86
N THR A 24 -19.63 -3.36 0.30
CA THR A 24 -19.65 -4.16 1.53
C THR A 24 -21.09 -4.35 2.02
N PRO A 25 -21.77 -5.45 1.65
CA PRO A 25 -23.07 -5.76 2.22
C PRO A 25 -23.00 -5.94 3.74
N VAL A 26 -24.12 -5.67 4.39
CA VAL A 26 -24.29 -5.94 5.83
C VAL A 26 -24.23 -7.46 6.06
N GLY A 27 -23.31 -7.90 6.93
CA GLY A 27 -23.11 -9.31 7.27
C GLY A 27 -22.29 -10.12 6.28
N ASP A 28 -21.75 -9.50 5.23
CA ASP A 28 -20.96 -10.20 4.22
C ASP A 28 -19.54 -9.59 4.07
N ALA A 29 -18.72 -10.23 3.24
CA ALA A 29 -17.42 -9.74 2.82
C ALA A 29 -17.55 -8.44 2.02
N THR A 30 -16.46 -7.70 1.93
CA THR A 30 -16.36 -6.63 0.93
C THR A 30 -15.97 -7.23 -0.40
N PHE A 31 -16.76 -6.99 -1.42
CA PHE A 31 -16.53 -7.45 -2.78
C PHE A 31 -15.82 -6.36 -3.59
N ALA A 32 -14.80 -6.76 -4.34
CA ALA A 32 -14.12 -5.94 -5.33
C ALA A 32 -14.53 -6.41 -6.73
N TYR A 33 -15.07 -5.50 -7.52
CA TYR A 33 -15.43 -5.71 -8.90
C TYR A 33 -14.49 -4.94 -9.80
N LYS A 34 -13.89 -5.60 -10.79
CA LYS A 34 -12.97 -4.98 -11.74
C LYS A 34 -13.75 -4.47 -12.95
N PHE A 35 -13.40 -3.27 -13.39
CA PHE A 35 -13.93 -2.69 -14.62
C PHE A 35 -13.33 -3.39 -15.86
N GLY A 36 -14.15 -3.62 -16.86
CA GLY A 36 -13.74 -4.15 -18.16
C GLY A 36 -14.77 -3.84 -19.24
N THR A 37 -14.54 -4.38 -20.43
CA THR A 37 -15.47 -4.30 -21.57
C THR A 37 -15.76 -5.69 -22.11
N ASP A 38 -17.02 -5.96 -22.45
CA ASP A 38 -17.38 -7.22 -23.10
C ASP A 38 -16.87 -7.29 -24.55
N GLU A 39 -17.17 -8.37 -25.25
CA GLU A 39 -16.77 -8.58 -26.66
C GLU A 39 -17.31 -7.50 -27.62
N SER A 40 -18.38 -6.80 -27.22
CA SER A 40 -18.97 -5.69 -27.99
C SER A 40 -18.41 -4.32 -27.60
N GLY A 41 -17.48 -4.27 -26.64
CA GLY A 41 -16.91 -3.03 -26.10
C GLY A 41 -17.78 -2.36 -25.04
N ALA A 42 -18.88 -2.98 -24.60
CA ALA A 42 -19.76 -2.39 -23.60
C ALA A 42 -19.14 -2.51 -22.19
N PRO A 43 -19.16 -1.44 -21.38
CA PRO A 43 -18.55 -1.45 -20.05
C PRO A 43 -19.30 -2.38 -19.11
N PHE A 44 -18.56 -3.24 -18.40
CA PHE A 44 -19.10 -4.14 -17.41
C PHE A 44 -18.14 -4.31 -16.22
N PHE A 45 -18.69 -4.81 -15.11
CA PHE A 45 -17.93 -5.10 -13.90
C PHE A 45 -17.96 -6.61 -13.62
N THR A 46 -16.79 -7.21 -13.43
CA THR A 46 -16.65 -8.62 -13.04
C THR A 46 -16.21 -8.73 -11.60
N LEU A 47 -16.68 -9.74 -10.88
CA LEU A 47 -16.18 -10.00 -9.53
C LEU A 47 -14.70 -10.40 -9.63
N ALA A 48 -13.83 -9.58 -9.05
CA ALA A 48 -12.39 -9.79 -9.05
C ALA A 48 -11.90 -10.38 -7.72
N GLY A 49 -12.57 -10.09 -6.62
CA GLY A 49 -12.21 -10.67 -5.34
C GLY A 49 -13.06 -10.21 -4.17
N LYS A 50 -12.71 -10.67 -2.96
CA LYS A 50 -13.39 -10.29 -1.73
C LYS A 50 -12.47 -10.31 -0.51
N THR A 51 -12.89 -9.66 0.57
CA THR A 51 -12.20 -9.75 1.86
C THR A 51 -12.38 -11.14 2.48
N PRO A 52 -11.38 -11.65 3.22
CA PRO A 52 -11.50 -12.91 3.93
C PRO A 52 -12.42 -12.83 5.18
N SER A 53 -12.69 -11.61 5.66
CA SER A 53 -13.55 -11.34 6.81
C SER A 53 -14.89 -10.73 6.39
N LEU A 54 -15.92 -11.02 7.18
CA LEU A 54 -17.27 -10.47 7.03
C LEU A 54 -17.42 -9.16 7.81
N SER A 55 -18.40 -8.33 7.46
CA SER A 55 -18.83 -7.21 8.29
C SER A 55 -19.68 -7.68 9.49
N ALA A 56 -19.95 -6.78 10.43
CA ALA A 56 -20.61 -7.01 11.72
C ALA A 56 -21.99 -7.68 11.71
N GLY A 57 -22.60 -7.94 10.55
CA GLY A 57 -23.97 -8.48 10.48
C GLY A 57 -25.07 -7.48 10.82
N ARG A 58 -24.73 -6.22 11.04
CA ARG A 58 -25.67 -5.14 11.34
C ARG A 58 -25.34 -3.88 10.57
N VAL A 59 -26.37 -3.07 10.37
CA VAL A 59 -26.29 -1.79 9.66
C VAL A 59 -25.26 -0.87 10.35
N GLY A 60 -24.42 -0.21 9.56
CA GLY A 60 -23.43 0.74 10.05
C GLY A 60 -22.03 0.59 9.47
N VAL A 61 -21.84 -0.28 8.48
CA VAL A 61 -20.59 -0.32 7.70
C VAL A 61 -20.37 1.03 7.02
N GLY A 62 -19.13 1.50 7.05
CA GLY A 62 -18.73 2.77 6.48
C GLY A 62 -18.65 2.80 4.97
N GLN A 63 -18.52 4.01 4.43
CA GLN A 63 -18.16 4.20 3.04
C GLN A 63 -16.68 3.86 2.85
N PRO A 64 -16.32 2.93 1.93
CA PRO A 64 -14.93 2.64 1.65
C PRO A 64 -14.17 3.88 1.19
N THR A 65 -12.98 4.07 1.73
CA THR A 65 -12.03 5.10 1.26
C THR A 65 -10.83 4.38 0.67
N VAL A 66 -10.32 4.88 -0.45
CA VAL A 66 -9.14 4.33 -1.10
C VAL A 66 -8.03 5.38 -1.07
N THR A 67 -6.84 5.02 -0.59
CA THR A 67 -5.68 5.91 -0.53
C THR A 67 -4.53 5.36 -1.34
N THR A 68 -3.89 6.21 -2.13
CA THR A 68 -2.73 5.88 -2.95
C THR A 68 -1.51 6.66 -2.45
N ASN A 69 -0.31 6.12 -2.64
CA ASN A 69 0.91 6.89 -2.41
C ASN A 69 1.35 7.56 -3.71
N LYS A 70 0.91 8.81 -3.95
CA LYS A 70 1.25 9.58 -5.16
C LYS A 70 0.94 8.82 -6.48
N GLY A 71 -0.14 8.03 -6.49
CA GLY A 71 -0.53 7.23 -7.66
C GLY A 71 0.32 5.98 -7.92
N GLN A 72 1.22 5.61 -7.00
CA GLN A 72 1.98 4.36 -7.09
C GLN A 72 1.10 3.14 -6.82
N PRO A 73 1.44 1.98 -7.42
CA PRO A 73 0.87 0.68 -7.04
C PRO A 73 1.02 0.40 -5.55
N GLY A 74 0.14 -0.42 -4.98
CA GLY A 74 0.09 -0.68 -3.54
C GLY A 74 -0.90 0.20 -2.78
N THR A 75 -2.03 0.48 -3.42
CA THR A 75 -3.13 1.26 -2.87
C THR A 75 -3.85 0.50 -1.74
N VAL A 76 -4.31 1.24 -0.73
CA VAL A 76 -5.01 0.70 0.44
C VAL A 76 -6.51 1.03 0.37
N LEU A 77 -7.33 0.00 0.58
CA LEU A 77 -8.77 0.06 0.78
C LEU A 77 -9.07 0.09 2.28
N TRP A 78 -9.78 1.12 2.72
CA TRP A 78 -10.14 1.34 4.12
C TRP A 78 -11.64 1.21 4.33
N ILE A 79 -12.04 0.45 5.34
CA ILE A 79 -13.45 0.16 5.63
C ILE A 79 -13.67 0.25 7.13
N THR A 80 -14.61 1.07 7.58
CA THR A 80 -15.01 1.09 8.98
C THR A 80 -16.16 0.11 9.22
N ASP A 81 -16.06 -0.63 10.31
CA ASP A 81 -17.07 -1.58 10.77
C ASP A 81 -17.32 -1.34 12.26
N VAL A 82 -18.58 -1.47 12.67
CA VAL A 82 -19.04 -1.16 14.02
C VAL A 82 -18.56 -2.15 15.09
N ASN A 83 -18.15 -3.36 14.70
CA ASN A 83 -17.60 -4.37 15.61
C ASN A 83 -16.09 -4.41 15.52
N THR A 84 -15.54 -4.48 14.30
CA THR A 84 -14.10 -4.68 14.11
C THR A 84 -13.32 -3.37 14.00
N GLY A 85 -13.99 -2.22 14.00
CA GLY A 85 -13.36 -0.92 13.82
C GLY A 85 -12.92 -0.65 12.39
N LEU A 86 -11.89 0.17 12.23
CA LEU A 86 -11.23 0.45 10.97
C LEU A 86 -10.44 -0.79 10.53
N ARG A 87 -10.70 -1.23 9.31
CA ARG A 87 -9.98 -2.31 8.62
C ARG A 87 -9.29 -1.73 7.39
N ALA A 88 -8.13 -2.30 7.06
CA ALA A 88 -7.38 -2.00 5.85
C ALA A 88 -7.11 -3.27 5.06
N PHE A 89 -7.15 -3.14 3.73
CA PHE A 89 -6.84 -4.20 2.79
C PHE A 89 -6.03 -3.63 1.62
N GLN A 90 -5.26 -4.46 0.94
CA GLN A 90 -4.78 -4.12 -0.41
C GLN A 90 -5.99 -3.89 -1.32
N ALA A 91 -5.99 -2.79 -2.06
CA ALA A 91 -7.12 -2.40 -2.90
C ALA A 91 -7.29 -3.31 -4.12
N VAL A 92 -6.21 -3.91 -4.60
CA VAL A 92 -6.23 -4.86 -5.71
C VAL A 92 -6.22 -6.28 -5.14
N PRO A 93 -7.20 -7.14 -5.51
CA PRO A 93 -7.17 -8.54 -5.11
C PRO A 93 -5.93 -9.27 -5.64
N ASP A 94 -5.43 -10.24 -4.89
CA ASP A 94 -4.35 -11.10 -5.33
C ASP A 94 -4.79 -12.08 -6.45
N ALA A 95 -3.87 -12.94 -6.90
CA ALA A 95 -4.15 -13.95 -7.91
C ALA A 95 -5.26 -14.96 -7.51
N ASN A 96 -5.56 -15.09 -6.21
CA ASN A 96 -6.61 -15.95 -5.68
C ASN A 96 -7.95 -15.22 -5.51
N GLY A 97 -8.03 -13.93 -5.88
CA GLY A 97 -9.22 -13.10 -5.70
C GLY A 97 -9.44 -12.69 -4.24
N VAL A 98 -8.38 -12.57 -3.44
CA VAL A 98 -8.46 -12.15 -2.04
C VAL A 98 -7.95 -10.71 -1.89
N LEU A 99 -8.77 -9.86 -1.26
CA LEU A 99 -8.32 -8.57 -0.76
C LEU A 99 -7.48 -8.79 0.50
N GLN A 100 -6.16 -8.72 0.36
CA GLN A 100 -5.22 -9.06 1.41
C GLN A 100 -5.32 -8.09 2.60
N PRO A 101 -5.55 -8.56 3.84
CA PRO A 101 -5.66 -7.69 5.00
C PRO A 101 -4.33 -7.01 5.33
N ILE A 102 -4.42 -5.79 5.85
CA ILE A 102 -3.30 -5.05 6.41
C ILE A 102 -3.57 -4.91 7.90
N ASP A 103 -2.65 -5.41 8.72
CA ASP A 103 -2.80 -5.36 10.17
C ASP A 103 -2.77 -3.93 10.69
N LEU A 104 -3.77 -3.60 11.51
CA LEU A 104 -3.93 -2.30 12.14
C LEU A 104 -4.06 -2.45 13.65
N PRO A 105 -3.62 -1.44 14.44
CA PRO A 105 -4.02 -1.33 15.83
C PRO A 105 -5.56 -1.30 15.95
N ALA A 106 -6.09 -1.90 17.02
CA ALA A 106 -7.52 -1.95 17.26
C ALA A 106 -8.12 -0.54 17.39
N THR A 107 -9.27 -0.32 16.76
CA THR A 107 -10.01 0.96 16.78
C THR A 107 -11.44 0.75 17.28
N PRO A 108 -11.64 0.49 18.59
CA PRO A 108 -12.93 0.11 19.12
C PRO A 108 -13.91 1.29 19.18
N GLY A 109 -15.20 0.98 19.01
CA GLY A 109 -16.29 1.93 19.24
C GLY A 109 -16.48 2.98 18.15
N ILE A 110 -16.11 2.65 16.91
CA ILE A 110 -16.37 3.53 15.76
C ILE A 110 -17.89 3.65 15.52
N ASN A 111 -18.39 4.88 15.31
CA ASN A 111 -19.80 5.12 14.98
C ASN A 111 -20.17 4.59 13.60
N ASN A 112 -21.47 4.35 13.39
CA ASN A 112 -22.02 3.84 12.13
C ASN A 112 -21.73 4.76 10.93
N PHE A 113 -21.61 4.17 9.74
CA PHE A 113 -21.55 4.85 8.43
C PHE A 113 -20.43 5.85 8.24
N GLN A 114 -19.32 5.66 8.97
CA GLN A 114 -18.20 6.56 8.85
C GLN A 114 -17.45 6.41 7.53
N ARG A 115 -16.78 7.49 7.15
CA ARG A 115 -15.77 7.49 6.11
C ARG A 115 -14.45 7.87 6.78
N PRO A 116 -13.43 7.01 6.78
CA PRO A 116 -12.13 7.39 7.29
C PRO A 116 -11.54 8.51 6.44
N VAL A 117 -10.97 9.52 7.10
CA VAL A 117 -10.37 10.70 6.48
C VAL A 117 -8.86 10.63 6.66
N PHE A 118 -8.10 11.04 5.64
CA PHE A 118 -6.64 10.95 5.65
C PHE A 118 -6.02 12.33 5.38
N GLY A 119 -4.92 12.62 6.07
CA GLY A 119 -4.14 13.85 5.90
C GLY A 119 -2.83 13.79 6.67
N ASP A 120 -1.76 14.34 6.09
CA ASP A 120 -0.43 14.42 6.71
C ASP A 120 0.10 13.08 7.27
N GLY A 121 -0.07 12.01 6.49
CA GLY A 121 0.34 10.66 6.91
C GLY A 121 -0.49 10.03 8.03
N ARG A 122 -1.63 10.63 8.39
CA ARG A 122 -2.54 10.15 9.44
C ARG A 122 -3.90 9.81 8.87
N GLY A 123 -4.52 8.78 9.44
CA GLY A 123 -5.92 8.42 9.24
C GLY A 123 -6.75 8.75 10.47
N PHE A 124 -7.96 9.27 10.26
CA PHE A 124 -8.86 9.72 11.29
C PHE A 124 -10.21 9.01 11.16
N VAL A 125 -10.70 8.50 12.28
CA VAL A 125 -12.05 7.96 12.44
C VAL A 125 -12.65 8.49 13.73
N THR A 126 -13.97 8.61 13.78
CA THR A 126 -14.66 9.04 15.00
C THR A 126 -15.14 7.84 15.81
N ALA A 127 -15.18 7.96 17.11
CA ALA A 127 -15.87 7.08 18.04
C ALA A 127 -16.84 7.92 18.87
N SER A 128 -17.66 7.30 19.70
CA SER A 128 -18.79 7.98 20.38
C SER A 128 -18.45 9.33 21.01
N ASN A 129 -17.28 9.46 21.63
CA ASN A 129 -16.85 10.67 22.33
C ASN A 129 -15.39 11.06 22.05
N LYS A 130 -14.77 10.52 21.00
CA LYS A 130 -13.36 10.76 20.70
C LYS A 130 -13.05 10.61 19.21
N ILE A 131 -11.95 11.20 18.77
CA ILE A 131 -11.36 10.95 17.45
C ILE A 131 -10.22 9.95 17.68
N ILE A 132 -10.21 8.87 16.89
CA ILE A 132 -9.09 7.93 16.85
C ILE A 132 -8.23 8.31 15.65
N CYS A 133 -6.95 8.57 15.93
CA CYS A 133 -5.95 8.91 14.93
C CYS A 133 -4.98 7.74 14.81
N LEU A 134 -4.87 7.17 13.61
CA LEU A 134 -3.85 6.18 13.29
C LEU A 134 -2.79 6.84 12.39
N GLY A 135 -1.54 6.43 12.56
CA GLY A 135 -0.40 7.07 11.91
C GLY A 135 0.35 7.99 12.87
N ALA A 136 1.67 7.95 12.74
CA ALA A 136 2.58 8.85 13.43
C ALA A 136 3.08 9.89 12.42
N PRO A 137 3.70 11.01 12.85
CA PRO A 137 4.75 11.57 12.02
C PRO A 137 5.77 10.43 11.81
N VAL A 138 5.77 9.81 10.63
CA VAL A 138 6.94 9.08 10.18
C VAL A 138 7.99 10.15 9.90
N ASN A 139 8.60 10.67 10.96
CA ASN A 139 9.88 11.33 10.84
C ASN A 139 10.85 10.21 10.51
N LEU A 140 10.77 9.74 9.25
CA LEU A 140 11.62 8.71 8.71
C LEU A 140 13.02 9.14 9.11
N PRO A 141 13.76 8.28 9.82
CA PRO A 141 15.07 8.66 10.33
C PRO A 141 15.98 9.18 9.21
N LEU A 142 15.70 8.77 7.97
CA LEU A 142 16.36 9.15 6.74
C LEU A 142 15.35 9.68 5.72
N THR A 143 15.73 10.71 4.98
CA THR A 143 15.11 11.06 3.69
C THR A 143 16.15 10.87 2.61
N CYS A 144 15.88 9.96 1.67
CA CYS A 144 16.77 9.66 0.55
C CYS A 144 16.24 10.26 -0.75
N SER A 145 17.10 10.33 -1.76
CA SER A 145 16.72 10.74 -3.11
C SER A 145 15.75 9.73 -3.73
N ASP A 146 14.50 10.15 -3.91
CA ASP A 146 13.44 9.39 -4.58
C ASP A 146 12.75 10.28 -5.64
N PRO A 147 12.43 9.78 -6.84
CA PRO A 147 12.70 8.42 -7.35
C PRO A 147 14.16 8.23 -7.78
N VAL A 148 14.65 7.00 -7.68
CA VAL A 148 15.99 6.60 -8.16
C VAL A 148 15.91 6.25 -9.64
N ASP A 149 16.56 7.05 -10.48
CA ASP A 149 16.66 6.82 -11.93
C ASP A 149 18.08 6.34 -12.29
N PHE A 150 18.16 5.24 -13.02
CA PHE A 150 19.40 4.65 -13.55
C PHE A 150 19.64 5.02 -15.02
N GLY A 151 18.71 5.74 -15.64
CA GLY A 151 18.73 6.05 -17.07
C GLY A 151 18.54 4.81 -17.95
N ILE A 152 18.97 4.93 -19.20
CA ILE A 152 18.89 3.83 -20.18
C ILE A 152 20.05 2.85 -19.94
N VAL A 153 19.78 1.71 -19.32
CA VAL A 153 20.75 0.61 -19.14
C VAL A 153 20.43 -0.52 -20.12
N GLN A 154 21.39 -0.86 -20.99
CA GLN A 154 21.24 -1.90 -22.01
C GLN A 154 21.38 -3.31 -21.40
N THR A 155 20.61 -4.28 -21.89
CA THR A 155 20.66 -5.69 -21.46
C THR A 155 22.07 -6.25 -21.66
N GLY A 156 22.68 -6.80 -20.60
CA GLY A 156 24.09 -7.20 -20.59
C GLY A 156 25.05 -6.19 -19.95
N SER A 157 24.59 -5.00 -19.56
CA SER A 157 25.36 -3.98 -18.87
C SER A 157 24.93 -3.81 -17.40
N SER A 158 25.69 -3.03 -16.63
CA SER A 158 25.27 -2.52 -15.33
C SER A 158 25.24 -1.00 -15.34
N GLY A 159 24.26 -0.40 -14.66
CA GLY A 159 24.20 1.04 -14.40
C GLY A 159 24.39 1.31 -12.91
N THR A 160 25.11 2.37 -12.57
CA THR A 160 25.33 2.78 -11.17
C THR A 160 24.81 4.19 -10.97
N THR A 161 24.04 4.40 -9.91
CA THR A 161 23.53 5.71 -9.48
C THR A 161 23.84 5.93 -8.01
N THR A 162 24.01 7.18 -7.62
CA THR A 162 24.35 7.53 -6.24
C THR A 162 23.10 8.00 -5.52
N ILE A 163 22.74 7.32 -4.43
CA ILE A 163 21.62 7.71 -3.57
C ILE A 163 22.17 8.58 -2.45
N SER A 164 21.59 9.76 -2.28
CA SER A 164 21.91 10.65 -1.16
C SER A 164 20.81 10.61 -0.11
N CYS A 165 21.17 10.37 1.15
CA CYS A 165 20.27 10.28 2.28
C CYS A 165 20.64 11.29 3.36
N THR A 166 19.67 12.06 3.83
CA THR A 166 19.81 13.01 4.94
C THR A 166 19.13 12.45 6.19
N ALA A 167 19.87 12.36 7.29
CA ALA A 167 19.33 11.95 8.58
C ALA A 167 18.46 13.06 9.18
N ARG A 168 17.21 12.76 9.53
CA ARG A 168 16.29 13.72 10.19
C ARG A 168 16.34 13.66 11.70
N ILE A 169 16.83 12.55 12.23
CA ILE A 169 17.05 12.31 13.66
C ILE A 169 18.45 11.74 13.86
N VAL A 170 18.89 11.64 15.12
CA VAL A 170 20.12 10.91 15.43
C VAL A 170 19.89 9.42 15.18
N ILE A 171 20.69 8.83 14.29
CA ILE A 171 20.64 7.39 13.97
C ILE A 171 21.81 6.73 14.69
N SER A 172 21.52 5.80 15.60
CA SER A 172 22.55 5.12 16.39
C SER A 172 23.46 4.23 15.55
N LYS A 173 22.91 3.59 14.51
CA LYS A 173 23.65 2.74 13.57
C LYS A 173 22.86 2.50 12.29
N ILE A 174 23.56 2.45 11.15
CA ILE A 174 23.03 1.93 9.89
C ILE A 174 23.54 0.49 9.73
N ASN A 175 22.64 -0.48 9.63
CA ASN A 175 23.00 -1.90 9.53
C ASN A 175 23.39 -2.33 8.11
N GLY A 176 22.93 -1.61 7.09
CA GLY A 176 23.18 -1.90 5.69
C GLY A 176 22.04 -1.44 4.80
N CYS A 177 22.28 -1.38 3.49
CA CYS A 177 21.22 -1.34 2.50
C CYS A 177 20.85 -2.78 2.11
N ALA A 178 19.54 -3.06 2.07
CA ALA A 178 18.99 -4.29 1.53
C ALA A 178 18.09 -3.95 0.34
N THR A 179 18.16 -4.77 -0.71
CA THR A 179 17.37 -4.62 -1.93
C THR A 179 16.37 -5.77 -2.04
N ALA A 180 15.15 -5.49 -2.50
CA ALA A 180 14.12 -6.52 -2.65
C ALA A 180 14.38 -7.48 -3.83
N SER A 181 15.22 -7.07 -4.79
CA SER A 181 15.58 -7.88 -5.95
C SER A 181 17.10 -8.03 -6.05
N PRO A 182 17.62 -9.23 -6.37
CA PRO A 182 19.07 -9.49 -6.50
C PRO A 182 19.72 -8.73 -7.67
N ARG A 183 18.92 -8.14 -8.57
CA ARG A 183 19.39 -7.28 -9.66
C ARG A 183 19.94 -5.96 -9.16
N PHE A 184 19.52 -5.50 -7.98
CA PHE A 184 20.05 -4.30 -7.37
C PHE A 184 21.07 -4.68 -6.30
N LYS A 185 22.27 -4.12 -6.42
CA LYS A 185 23.33 -4.26 -5.41
C LYS A 185 23.65 -2.89 -4.82
N CYS A 186 23.45 -2.77 -3.52
CA CYS A 186 23.92 -1.63 -2.76
C CYS A 186 25.35 -1.84 -2.29
N ASP A 187 26.17 -0.80 -2.36
CA ASP A 187 27.49 -0.82 -1.74
C ASP A 187 27.42 -0.38 -0.27
N ASN A 188 27.45 -1.37 0.62
CA ASN A 188 27.44 -1.14 2.06
C ASN A 188 28.75 -0.57 2.61
N SER A 189 29.85 -0.58 1.84
CA SER A 189 31.15 -0.08 2.31
C SER A 189 31.18 1.44 2.47
N THR A 190 30.33 2.14 1.71
CA THR A 190 30.21 3.61 1.74
C THR A 190 29.24 4.13 2.80
N LEU A 191 28.55 3.24 3.51
CA LEU A 191 27.60 3.64 4.55
C LEU A 191 28.34 4.14 5.80
N PRO A 192 27.80 5.17 6.49
CA PRO A 192 28.39 5.66 7.73
C PRO A 192 28.57 4.55 8.78
N ILE A 193 29.77 4.44 9.33
CA ILE A 193 30.08 3.52 10.41
C ILE A 193 29.89 4.27 11.74
N GLY A 194 28.78 3.99 12.43
CA GLY A 194 28.49 4.56 13.75
C GLY A 194 27.28 5.49 13.77
N VAL A 195 27.28 6.42 14.72
CA VAL A 195 26.17 7.34 14.96
C VAL A 195 26.14 8.43 13.88
N VAL A 196 25.01 8.59 13.20
CA VAL A 196 24.77 9.68 12.25
C VAL A 196 23.94 10.75 12.95
N ALA A 197 24.49 11.96 13.08
CA ALA A 197 23.77 13.08 13.68
C ALA A 197 22.63 13.57 12.78
N ALA A 198 21.62 14.19 13.39
CA ALA A 198 20.55 14.83 12.63
C ALA A 198 21.11 15.94 11.72
N GLY A 199 20.62 16.00 10.49
CA GLY A 199 21.05 16.93 9.43
C GLY A 199 22.22 16.43 8.57
N VAL A 200 22.90 15.35 8.96
CA VAL A 200 24.02 14.81 8.18
C VAL A 200 23.49 14.13 6.92
N THR A 201 24.07 14.48 5.78
CA THR A 201 23.83 13.82 4.50
C THR A 201 24.98 12.88 4.19
N PHE A 202 24.67 11.63 3.85
CA PHE A 202 25.63 10.66 3.33
C PHE A 202 25.12 10.12 1.99
N SER A 203 26.02 9.55 1.19
CA SER A 203 25.67 9.01 -0.11
C SER A 203 26.28 7.63 -0.29
N PHE A 204 25.57 6.74 -0.96
CA PHE A 204 26.06 5.41 -1.30
C PHE A 204 25.66 5.05 -2.74
N PRO A 205 26.53 4.38 -3.50
CA PRO A 205 26.20 3.93 -4.83
C PRO A 205 25.32 2.69 -4.78
N VAL A 206 24.30 2.68 -5.63
CA VAL A 206 23.50 1.51 -5.95
C VAL A 206 23.75 1.16 -7.41
N SER A 207 24.00 -0.12 -7.65
CA SER A 207 24.18 -0.66 -8.99
C SER A 207 22.98 -1.51 -9.37
N TRP A 208 22.49 -1.31 -10.58
CA TRP A 208 21.52 -2.17 -11.22
C TRP A 208 22.25 -3.05 -12.23
N ASN A 209 22.23 -4.36 -12.01
CA ASN A 209 22.91 -5.34 -12.82
C ASN A 209 21.90 -6.16 -13.63
N ILE A 210 22.00 -6.06 -14.95
CA ILE A 210 21.18 -6.80 -15.91
C ILE A 210 22.03 -7.69 -16.84
N THR A 211 23.15 -8.23 -16.33
CA THR A 211 23.90 -9.27 -17.04
C THR A 211 23.09 -10.57 -17.11
N LYS A 212 23.38 -11.43 -18.10
CA LYS A 212 22.66 -12.69 -18.33
C LYS A 212 22.61 -13.58 -17.08
N ASP A 213 23.67 -13.59 -16.28
CA ASP A 213 23.72 -14.35 -15.03
C ASP A 213 22.79 -13.78 -13.93
N ALA A 214 22.65 -12.45 -13.87
CA ALA A 214 21.74 -11.76 -12.94
C ALA A 214 20.25 -11.89 -13.36
N LEU A 215 20.00 -12.15 -14.65
CA LEU A 215 18.66 -12.44 -15.17
C LEU A 215 18.25 -13.89 -14.88
N ALA A 216 19.16 -14.85 -15.07
CA ALA A 216 18.93 -16.27 -14.79
C ALA A 216 18.67 -16.57 -13.29
N ALA A 217 19.29 -15.81 -12.39
CA ALA A 217 19.08 -15.96 -10.94
C ALA A 217 17.67 -15.58 -10.46
N VAL A 218 16.90 -14.84 -11.26
CA VAL A 218 15.51 -14.44 -10.92
C VAL A 218 14.48 -15.44 -11.45
N GLU A 219 14.82 -16.22 -12.48
CA GLU A 219 13.91 -17.26 -13.03
C GLU A 219 13.84 -18.51 -12.15
N ASN A 220 14.88 -18.77 -11.33
CA ASN A 220 14.98 -19.96 -10.47
C ASN A 220 14.41 -19.79 -9.05
N THR A 221 13.70 -18.70 -8.76
CA THR A 221 12.99 -18.48 -7.48
C THR A 221 11.46 -18.56 -7.62
N SER A 222 10.97 -19.33 -8.60
CA SER A 222 9.55 -19.62 -8.78
C SER A 222 9.06 -20.71 -7.84
#